data_AF-Q87ZH6-F1
#
_entry.id   AF-Q87ZH6-F1
#
_cell.length_a   1.000
_cell.length_b   1.000
_cell.length_c   1.000
_cell.angle_alpha   90.00
_cell.angle_beta   90.00
_cell.angle_gamma   90.00
#
_symmetry.space_group_name_H-M   'P 1'
#
loop_
_entity.id
_entity.type
_entity.pdbx_description
1 polymer ?
#
loop_
_entity_poly.entity_id
_entity_poly.type
_entity_poly.pdbx_seq_one_letter_code
_entity_poly.pdbx_strand_id
1 'polypeptide(L)'
;MNRMLALVLIFTVALVSGCSTHHAVEQRAFSAEESHQLALEDLNRRGLSFEEYQARKAQLLADPQIQQVREFDDNGETSVDVSVMEPSPRG
;
A
#
# COMPACT_ATOMS: atom_id res chain seq x y z
N MET A 1 -37.01 14.31 -20.84
CA MET A 1 -36.65 12.93 -20.46
C MET A 1 -35.13 12.69 -20.49
N ASN A 2 -34.42 13.07 -21.55
CA ASN A 2 -32.97 12.80 -21.70
C ASN A 2 -32.07 13.47 -20.65
N ARG A 3 -32.46 14.63 -20.09
CA ARG A 3 -31.67 15.32 -19.06
C ARG A 3 -31.65 14.57 -17.73
N MET A 4 -32.78 13.98 -17.33
CA MET A 4 -32.84 13.14 -16.11
C MET A 4 -32.00 11.88 -16.28
N LEU A 5 -32.06 11.28 -17.47
CA LEU A 5 -31.29 10.07 -17.79
C LEU A 5 -29.77 10.35 -17.78
N ALA A 6 -29.35 11.51 -18.29
CA ALA A 6 -27.96 11.95 -18.21
C ALA A 6 -27.48 12.18 -16.76
N LEU A 7 -28.32 12.79 -15.91
CA LEU A 7 -28.00 13.00 -14.49
C LEU A 7 -27.88 11.68 -13.74
N VAL A 8 -28.80 10.73 -13.99
CA VAL A 8 -28.74 9.38 -13.41
C VAL A 8 -27.45 8.68 -13.85
N LEU A 9 -27.10 8.74 -15.13
CA LEU A 9 -25.85 8.15 -15.64
C LEU A 9 -24.62 8.74 -14.96
N ILE A 10 -24.50 10.07 -14.90
CA ILE A 10 -23.36 10.73 -14.25
C ILE A 10 -23.28 10.34 -12.78
N PHE A 11 -24.42 10.28 -12.08
CA PHE A 11 -24.47 9.89 -10.67
C PHE A 11 -24.04 8.44 -10.46
N THR A 12 -24.50 7.51 -11.30
CA THR A 12 -24.07 6.11 -11.23
C THR A 12 -22.58 5.93 -11.50
N VAL A 13 -22.01 6.65 -12.47
CA VAL A 13 -20.57 6.62 -12.76
C VAL A 13 -19.78 7.16 -11.56
N ALA A 14 -20.22 8.28 -10.97
CA ALA A 14 -19.57 8.85 -9.79
C ALA A 14 -19.56 7.86 -8.60
N LEU A 15 -20.69 7.22 -8.30
CA LEU A 15 -20.78 6.24 -7.21
C LEU A 15 -19.92 5.00 -7.45
N VAL A 16 -19.95 4.44 -8.66
CA VAL A 16 -19.17 3.23 -8.98
C VAL A 16 -17.66 3.52 -9.00
N SER A 17 -17.25 4.69 -9.49
CA SER A 17 -15.84 5.11 -9.47
C SER A 17 -15.32 5.37 -8.04
N GLY A 18 -16.20 5.71 -7.10
CA GLY A 18 -15.86 5.85 -5.68
C GLY A 18 -15.57 4.52 -4.99
N CYS A 19 -16.17 3.40 -5.42
CA CYS A 19 -15.95 2.09 -4.80
C CYS A 19 -14.61 1.43 -5.16
N SER A 20 -13.91 1.91 -6.20
CA SER A 20 -12.51 1.54 -6.45
C SER A 20 -11.53 2.65 -6.05
N THR A 21 -12.05 3.78 -5.55
CA THR A 21 -11.18 4.80 -4.96
C THR A 21 -10.64 4.18 -3.69
N HIS A 22 -9.38 3.82 -3.75
CA HIS A 22 -8.59 3.35 -2.63
C HIS A 22 -8.52 4.55 -1.67
N HIS A 23 -9.60 4.77 -0.89
CA HIS A 23 -9.70 5.82 0.12
C HIS A 23 -8.41 5.78 0.89
N ALA A 24 -7.67 6.90 0.83
CA ALA A 24 -6.39 7.15 1.49
C ALA A 24 -5.95 5.93 2.27
N VAL A 25 -5.29 4.98 1.57
CA VAL A 25 -4.46 3.98 2.24
C VAL A 25 -3.74 4.80 3.27
N GLU A 26 -3.98 4.53 4.56
CA GLU A 26 -3.16 5.17 5.57
C GLU A 26 -1.74 4.92 5.09
N GLN A 27 -1.07 5.96 4.60
CA GLN A 27 0.27 5.88 4.03
C GLN A 27 1.25 5.75 5.19
N ARG A 28 0.91 4.86 6.13
CA ARG A 28 1.85 4.25 7.03
C ARG A 28 2.89 3.61 6.14
N ALA A 29 4.11 4.12 6.26
CA ALA A 29 5.26 3.43 5.71
C ALA A 29 5.26 2.01 6.29
N PHE A 30 5.32 1.01 5.41
CA PHE A 30 5.50 -0.37 5.82
C PHE A 30 6.83 -0.49 6.57
N SER A 31 6.84 -1.27 7.64
CA SER A 31 8.10 -1.63 8.26
C SER A 31 8.96 -2.45 7.29
N ALA A 32 10.25 -2.55 7.58
CA ALA A 32 11.18 -3.38 6.84
C ALA A 32 10.75 -4.85 6.85
N GLU A 33 10.21 -5.34 7.97
CA GLU A 33 9.70 -6.70 8.08
C GLU A 33 8.47 -6.92 7.22
N GLU A 34 7.52 -5.98 7.28
CA GLU A 34 6.30 -6.00 6.46
C GLU A 34 6.66 -5.96 4.96
N SER A 35 7.59 -5.08 4.59
CA SER A 35 8.09 -4.94 3.21
C SER A 35 8.80 -6.20 2.72
N HIS A 36 9.62 -6.82 3.57
CA HIS A 36 10.31 -8.06 3.26
C HIS A 36 9.32 -9.22 3.06
N GLN A 37 8.32 -9.35 3.94
CA GLN A 37 7.26 -10.35 3.81
C GLN A 37 6.45 -10.15 2.53
N LEU A 38 6.07 -8.91 2.21
CA LEU A 38 5.33 -8.59 1.01
C LEU A 38 6.12 -8.94 -0.26
N ALA A 39 7.43 -8.68 -0.27
CA ALA A 39 8.28 -9.03 -1.39
C ALA A 39 8.44 -10.54 -1.57
N LEU A 40 8.50 -11.30 -0.48
CA LEU A 40 8.48 -12.77 -0.53
C LEU A 40 7.13 -13.32 -1.02
N GLU A 41 6.02 -12.71 -0.62
CA GLU A 41 4.69 -13.08 -1.11
C GLU A 41 4.56 -12.83 -2.62
N ASP A 42 4.97 -11.65 -3.08
CA ASP A 42 4.99 -11.33 -4.51
C ASP A 42 5.87 -12.30 -5.30
N LEU A 43 7.05 -12.66 -4.77
CA LEU A 43 7.90 -13.68 -5.38
C LEU A 43 7.20 -15.04 -5.49
N ASN A 44 6.49 -15.48 -4.45
CA ASN A 44 5.74 -16.74 -4.45
C ASN A 44 4.57 -16.73 -5.47
N ARG A 45 3.97 -15.56 -5.75
CA ARG A 45 2.84 -15.45 -6.70
C ARG A 45 3.26 -15.44 -8.17
N ARG A 46 4.55 -15.22 -8.48
CA ARG A 46 5.04 -15.04 -9.86
C ARG A 46 5.16 -16.32 -10.71
N GLY A 47 4.93 -17.51 -10.15
CA GLY A 47 4.93 -18.76 -10.92
C GLY A 47 6.26 -19.10 -11.61
N LEU A 48 7.38 -18.80 -10.95
CA LEU A 48 8.73 -19.01 -11.49
C LEU A 48 9.14 -20.48 -11.46
N SER A 49 10.11 -20.84 -12.31
CA SER A 49 10.79 -22.14 -12.17
C SER A 49 11.59 -22.19 -10.86
N PHE A 50 11.87 -23.39 -10.36
CA PHE A 50 12.53 -23.56 -9.06
C PHE A 50 13.88 -22.84 -8.97
N GLU A 51 14.72 -22.95 -10.01
CA GLU A 51 16.04 -22.31 -10.02
C GLU A 51 15.94 -20.79 -10.06
N GLU A 52 15.04 -20.23 -10.87
CA GLU A 52 14.79 -18.79 -10.94
C GLU A 52 14.23 -18.24 -9.63
N TYR A 53 13.32 -18.98 -8.99
CA TYR A 53 12.80 -18.64 -7.68
C TYR A 53 13.92 -18.55 -6.64
N GLN A 54 14.80 -19.56 -6.59
CA GLN A 54 15.90 -19.59 -5.64
C GLN A 54 16.91 -18.48 -5.90
N ALA A 55 17.25 -18.20 -7.16
CA ALA A 55 18.12 -17.10 -7.53
C ALA A 55 17.53 -15.74 -7.09
N ARG A 56 16.24 -15.49 -7.35
CA ARG A 56 15.58 -14.24 -6.95
C ARG A 56 15.39 -14.11 -5.45
N LYS A 57 15.10 -15.21 -4.75
CA LYS A 57 15.03 -15.22 -3.28
C LYS A 57 16.38 -14.88 -2.66
N ALA A 58 17.47 -15.44 -3.18
CA ALA A 58 18.81 -15.15 -2.71
C ALA A 58 19.18 -13.67 -2.94
N GLN A 59 18.81 -13.09 -4.09
CA GLN A 59 19.00 -11.66 -4.36
C GLN A 59 18.21 -10.79 -3.38
N LEU A 60 16.95 -11.14 -3.08
CA LEU A 60 16.12 -10.41 -2.13
C LEU A 60 16.74 -10.39 -0.72
N LEU A 61 17.27 -11.53 -0.28
CA LEU A 61 17.90 -11.66 1.04
C LEU A 61 19.27 -10.99 1.10
N ALA A 62 19.98 -10.91 -0.03
CA ALA A 62 21.29 -10.27 -0.13
C ALA A 62 21.20 -8.75 -0.33
N ASP A 63 20.01 -8.18 -0.54
CA ASP A 63 19.85 -6.75 -0.81
C ASP A 63 20.25 -5.91 0.43
N PRO A 64 21.35 -5.14 0.34
CA PRO A 64 21.83 -4.35 1.47
C PRO A 64 20.89 -3.20 1.82
N GLN A 65 20.00 -2.76 0.92
CA GLN A 65 19.01 -1.73 1.25
C GLN A 65 17.92 -2.28 2.18
N ILE A 66 17.41 -3.50 1.92
CA ILE A 66 16.41 -4.13 2.78
C ILE A 66 17.01 -4.41 4.17
N GLN A 67 18.29 -4.80 4.23
CA GLN A 67 19.00 -5.01 5.49
C GLN A 67 19.16 -3.70 6.29
N GLN A 68 19.58 -2.61 5.64
CA GLN A 68 19.73 -1.31 6.30
C GLN A 68 18.41 -0.73 6.80
N VAL A 69 17.33 -0.87 6.04
CA VAL A 69 15.99 -0.42 6.46
C VAL A 69 15.49 -1.26 7.64
N ARG A 70 15.81 -2.56 7.68
CA ARG A 70 15.48 -3.44 8.82
C ARG A 70 16.23 -3.08 10.08
N GLU A 71 17.53 -2.81 9.96
CA GLU A 71 18.31 -2.30 11.09
C GLU A 71 17.79 -0.94 11.56
N PHE A 72 17.39 -0.06 10.65
CA PHE A 72 16.80 1.23 11.03
C PHE A 72 15.49 1.05 11.82
N ASP A 73 14.60 0.18 11.35
CA ASP A 73 13.33 -0.11 12.05
C ASP A 73 13.54 -0.81 13.39
N ASP A 74 14.43 -1.81 13.46
CA ASP A 74 14.77 -2.52 14.70
C ASP A 74 15.38 -1.57 15.75
N ASN A 75 16.04 -0.50 15.31
CA ASN A 75 16.65 0.52 16.17
C ASN A 75 15.81 1.81 16.30
N GLY A 76 14.65 1.90 15.64
CA GLY A 76 13.99 3.16 15.27
C GLY A 76 12.61 3.37 15.88
N GLU A 77 12.54 3.38 17.21
CA GLU A 77 11.35 3.82 17.95
C GLU A 77 11.16 5.35 17.81
N THR A 78 10.54 5.84 16.74
CA THR A 78 9.99 7.22 16.73
C THR A 78 8.54 7.23 16.28
N SER A 79 7.64 7.25 17.26
CA SER A 79 6.21 7.50 17.11
C SER A 79 5.98 8.84 16.38
N VAL A 80 5.49 8.78 15.14
CA VAL A 80 4.89 9.95 14.50
C VAL A 80 3.53 10.17 15.16
N ASP A 81 3.46 11.15 16.05
CA ASP A 81 2.19 11.66 16.59
C ASP A 81 1.42 12.31 15.43
N VAL A 82 0.52 11.53 14.82
CA VAL A 82 -0.45 12.05 13.86
C VAL A 82 -1.46 12.85 14.67
N SER A 83 -1.16 14.13 14.86
CA SER A 83 -2.14 15.10 15.33
C SER A 83 -3.26 15.16 14.30
N VAL A 84 -4.34 14.41 14.57
CA VAL A 84 -5.64 14.52 13.91
C VAL A 84 -6.09 15.98 14.02
N MET A 85 -5.96 16.73 12.93
CA MET A 85 -6.69 17.98 12.76
C MET A 85 -8.15 17.59 12.45
N GLU A 86 -8.96 17.45 13.50
CA GLU A 86 -10.41 17.53 13.34
C GLU A 86 -10.77 18.95 12.87
N PRO A 87 -11.48 19.12 11.74
CA PRO A 87 -12.14 20.39 11.47
C PRO A 87 -13.32 20.51 12.44
N SER A 88 -13.12 21.33 13.48
CA SER A 88 -14.17 21.85 14.36
C SER A 88 -15.38 22.32 13.53
N PRO A 89 -16.61 21.83 13.79
CA PRO A 89 -17.80 22.44 13.22
C PRO A 89 -18.02 23.77 13.96
N ARG A 90 -17.97 24.89 13.24
CA ARG A 90 -18.42 26.18 13.76
C ARG A 90 -19.69 26.60 13.03
N GLY A 91 -20.76 26.73 13.82
CA GLY A 91 -21.77 27.78 13.71
C GLY A 91 -22.84 27.59 12.65
#